data_AF-A0A2A9NUA6-F1
#
_entry.id   AF-A0A2A9NUA6-F1
#
_cell.length_a   1.000
_cell.length_b   1.000
_cell.length_c   1.000
_cell.angle_alpha   90.00
_cell.angle_beta   90.00
_cell.angle_gamma   90.00
#
_symmetry.space_group_name_H-M   'P 1'
#
loop_
_entity.id
_entity.type
_entity.pdbx_description
1 polymer ?
#
loop_
_entity_poly.entity_id
_entity_poly.type
_entity_poly.pdbx_seq_one_letter_code
_entity_poly.pdbx_strand_id
1 'polypeptide(L)'
;MRERMTEYISSLQMDIVSSLEKLDPSAPSFRCDSWDRAEGGSGRSYTFSAPSRPDSILEKAGVNISMIYGTLPPTAVKQMATQHSSMSYNSTMPHALPFFAGGVSLVIQPRNPLAPIVHANYRYFEITETADHHEESKVLAWWFGGVTDLTPCYLFEEDVVHFHTTLKATCDKHGPGLYPAFKKSCDDYFFIKHREEHRGVGGVRFDDLCDEPHALLSNDGTQRPNTAEEIFLFVQDCGNSFLPSYMPILQRRHGMGPVTDRMRRWQLIRRGRNVEFNLLYERGTKFGLATPGVRVENVLMGMPEVARWEYMCELGRDDDGSEESKMVLVLKNPREWV
;
A
#
# COMPACT_ATOMS: atom_id res chain seq x y z
N MET A 1 6.85 8.30 19.59
CA MET A 1 6.62 8.03 18.15
C MET A 1 5.15 7.83 17.80
N ARG A 2 4.38 7.00 18.53
CA ARG A 2 2.96 6.73 18.28
C ARG A 2 2.08 7.96 17.98
N GLU A 3 2.17 8.98 18.84
CA GLU A 3 1.37 10.22 18.70
C GLU A 3 1.69 10.94 17.40
N ARG A 4 2.98 11.16 17.12
CA ARG A 4 3.45 11.79 15.88
C ARG A 4 3.05 11.03 14.62
N MET A 5 3.12 9.69 14.65
CA MET A 5 2.63 8.88 13.54
C MET A 5 1.11 9.04 13.36
N THR A 6 0.35 9.05 14.46
CA THR A 6 -1.12 9.21 14.44
C THR A 6 -1.54 10.56 13.87
N GLU A 7 -0.88 11.64 14.29
CA GLU A 7 -1.09 12.99 13.76
C GLU A 7 -0.75 13.04 12.26
N TYR A 8 0.39 12.48 11.87
CA TYR A 8 0.84 12.48 10.49
C TYR A 8 -0.12 11.74 9.56
N ILE A 9 -0.49 10.49 9.87
CA ILE A 9 -1.40 9.72 9.01
C ILE A 9 -2.79 10.34 8.94
N SER A 10 -3.24 11.01 10.01
CA SER A 10 -4.51 11.74 10.02
C SER A 10 -4.47 12.94 9.07
N SER A 11 -3.38 13.71 9.09
CA SER A 11 -3.17 14.81 8.14
C SER A 11 -3.09 14.29 6.70
N LEU A 12 -2.25 13.29 6.46
CA LEU A 12 -2.05 12.72 5.13
C LEU A 12 -3.36 12.16 4.54
N GLN A 13 -4.18 11.48 5.35
CA GLN A 13 -5.50 11.00 4.92
C GLN A 13 -6.38 12.16 4.45
N MET A 14 -6.46 13.24 5.24
CA MET A 14 -7.28 14.41 4.89
C MET A 14 -6.78 15.10 3.63
N ASP A 15 -5.46 15.26 3.48
CA ASP A 15 -4.86 15.89 2.30
C ASP A 15 -5.15 15.08 1.02
N ILE A 16 -5.06 13.75 1.10
CA ILE A 16 -5.37 12.86 -0.02
C ILE A 16 -6.86 12.93 -0.38
N VAL A 17 -7.74 12.78 0.60
CA VAL A 17 -9.20 12.82 0.36
C VAL A 17 -9.60 14.16 -0.23
N SER A 18 -9.14 15.28 0.36
CA SER A 18 -9.43 16.63 -0.14
C SER A 18 -8.92 16.83 -1.57
N SER A 19 -7.75 16.30 -1.91
CA SER A 19 -7.19 16.41 -3.26
C SER A 19 -8.01 15.63 -4.29
N LEU A 20 -8.53 14.45 -3.92
CA LEU A 20 -9.39 13.64 -4.78
C LEU A 20 -10.78 14.29 -4.96
N GLU A 21 -11.37 14.83 -3.90
CA GLU A 21 -12.65 15.54 -3.99
C GLU A 21 -12.56 16.84 -4.81
N LYS A 22 -11.44 17.56 -4.70
CA LYS A 22 -11.19 18.75 -5.54
C LYS A 22 -11.04 18.41 -7.03
N LEU A 23 -10.58 17.20 -7.35
CA LEU A 23 -10.40 16.76 -8.73
C LEU A 23 -11.75 16.49 -9.42
N ASP A 24 -12.74 15.98 -8.68
CA ASP A 24 -14.09 15.69 -9.18
C ASP A 24 -15.18 16.34 -8.29
N PRO A 25 -15.34 17.67 -8.33
CA PRO A 25 -16.30 18.38 -7.48
C PRO A 25 -17.76 18.06 -7.83
N SER A 26 -18.01 17.41 -8.98
CA SER A 26 -19.33 16.92 -9.38
C SER A 26 -19.67 15.56 -8.76
N ALA A 27 -18.70 14.79 -8.31
CA ALA A 27 -18.96 13.51 -7.66
C ALA A 27 -19.43 13.67 -6.21
N PRO A 28 -20.07 12.65 -5.62
CA PRO A 28 -20.36 12.64 -4.19
C PRO A 28 -19.08 12.73 -3.36
N SER A 29 -19.14 13.39 -2.21
CA SER A 29 -18.04 13.37 -1.24
C SER A 29 -17.74 11.96 -0.74
N PHE A 30 -16.51 11.74 -0.27
CA PHE A 30 -16.16 10.49 0.38
C PHE A 30 -17.01 10.30 1.65
N ARG A 31 -17.55 9.10 1.84
CA ARG A 31 -18.21 8.73 3.09
C ARG A 31 -17.15 8.52 4.16
N CYS A 32 -17.22 9.33 5.21
CA CYS A 32 -16.41 9.17 6.41
C CYS A 32 -17.13 8.25 7.41
N ASP A 33 -16.41 7.27 7.94
CA ASP A 33 -16.89 6.36 8.97
C ASP A 33 -15.78 6.13 10.01
N SER A 34 -16.01 6.64 11.22
CA SER A 34 -15.12 6.41 12.37
C SER A 34 -15.59 5.19 13.14
N TRP A 35 -14.65 4.42 13.67
CA TRP A 35 -14.95 3.21 14.43
C TRP A 35 -13.93 2.99 15.55
N ASP A 36 -14.40 2.31 16.59
CA ASP A 36 -13.61 1.87 17.73
C ASP A 36 -13.60 0.33 17.79
N ARG A 37 -12.55 -0.23 18.37
CA ARG A 37 -12.44 -1.68 18.62
C ARG A 37 -12.58 -1.99 20.09
N ALA A 38 -13.36 -3.03 20.39
CA ALA A 38 -13.52 -3.52 21.75
C ALA A 38 -12.18 -3.97 22.36
N GLU A 39 -11.27 -4.51 21.54
CA GLU A 39 -9.95 -4.97 21.97
C GLU A 39 -8.91 -3.84 22.11
N GLY A 40 -9.26 -2.61 21.73
CA GLY A 40 -8.39 -1.45 21.80
C GLY A 40 -8.06 -0.84 20.43
N GLY A 41 -8.08 0.49 20.41
CA GLY A 41 -7.79 1.29 19.22
C GLY A 41 -9.02 1.66 18.41
N SER A 42 -8.76 2.43 17.36
CA SER A 42 -9.78 3.06 16.54
C SER A 42 -9.27 3.27 15.12
N GLY A 43 -10.14 3.76 14.25
CA GLY A 43 -9.76 4.14 12.91
C GLY A 43 -10.80 5.02 12.25
N ARG A 44 -10.44 5.50 11.06
CA ARG A 44 -11.30 6.32 10.22
C ARG A 44 -11.17 5.86 8.78
N SER A 45 -12.30 5.52 8.19
CA SER A 45 -12.38 5.08 6.80
C SER A 45 -13.05 6.17 5.96
N TYR A 46 -12.34 6.68 4.95
CA TYR A 46 -12.96 7.44 3.88
C TYR A 46 -13.16 6.50 2.70
N THR A 47 -14.41 6.28 2.30
CA THR A 47 -14.75 5.38 1.19
C THR A 47 -15.57 6.13 0.14
N PHE A 48 -15.28 5.86 -1.13
CA PHE A 48 -15.99 6.42 -2.27
C PHE A 48 -16.45 5.27 -3.15
N SER A 49 -17.71 5.35 -3.57
CA SER A 49 -18.31 4.49 -4.59
C SER A 49 -19.44 5.27 -5.24
N ALA A 50 -19.48 5.28 -6.58
CA ALA A 50 -20.46 6.06 -7.33
C ALA A 50 -21.06 5.27 -8.52
N PRO A 51 -21.75 4.14 -8.28
CA PRO A 51 -22.38 3.35 -9.35
C PRO A 51 -23.40 4.14 -10.18
N SER A 52 -24.08 5.10 -9.54
CA SER A 52 -25.09 5.95 -10.18
C SER A 52 -24.51 7.17 -10.92
N ARG A 53 -23.18 7.36 -10.91
CA ARG A 53 -22.47 8.48 -11.56
C ARG A 53 -21.40 7.93 -12.50
N PRO A 54 -21.77 7.42 -13.68
CA PRO A 54 -20.81 6.83 -14.63
C PRO A 54 -19.83 7.86 -15.23
N ASP A 55 -20.09 9.15 -15.00
CA ASP A 55 -19.25 10.29 -15.35
C ASP A 55 -18.19 10.63 -14.29
N SER A 56 -18.26 10.05 -13.09
CA SER A 56 -17.26 10.24 -12.05
C SER A 56 -15.87 9.73 -12.46
N ILE A 57 -14.84 10.48 -12.10
CA ILE A 57 -13.43 10.15 -12.37
C ILE A 57 -13.04 8.83 -11.69
N LEU A 58 -13.46 8.67 -10.44
CA LEU A 58 -13.24 7.47 -9.65
C LEU A 58 -14.43 6.54 -9.77
N GLU A 59 -14.17 5.24 -9.82
CA GLU A 59 -15.23 4.24 -9.68
C GLU A 59 -15.38 3.82 -8.23
N LYS A 60 -14.24 3.50 -7.59
CA LYS A 60 -14.17 3.16 -6.18
C LYS A 60 -12.85 3.66 -5.61
N ALA A 61 -12.87 4.12 -4.37
CA ALA A 61 -11.66 4.43 -3.65
C ALA A 61 -11.86 4.21 -2.16
N GLY A 62 -10.76 3.99 -1.45
CA GLY A 62 -10.77 4.21 -0.01
C GLY A 62 -9.41 4.60 0.51
N VAL A 63 -9.44 5.40 1.57
CA VAL A 63 -8.29 5.95 2.27
C VAL A 63 -8.58 5.74 3.75
N ASN A 64 -8.00 4.70 4.32
CA ASN A 64 -8.28 4.27 5.69
C ASN A 64 -7.07 4.53 6.57
N ILE A 65 -7.31 4.98 7.80
CA ILE A 65 -6.31 4.99 8.87
C ILE A 65 -6.77 4.09 10.00
N SER A 66 -5.81 3.50 10.70
CA SER A 66 -6.04 2.75 11.92
C SER A 66 -4.94 3.04 12.95
N MET A 67 -5.35 3.05 14.22
CA MET A 67 -4.50 3.18 15.39
C MET A 67 -4.92 2.08 16.36
N ILE A 68 -4.27 0.93 16.25
CA ILE A 68 -4.62 -0.27 16.99
C ILE A 68 -3.71 -0.42 18.20
N TYR A 69 -4.33 -0.69 19.35
CA TYR A 69 -3.63 -1.10 20.57
C TYR A 69 -4.12 -2.48 20.96
N GLY A 70 -3.28 -3.23 21.65
CA GLY A 70 -3.69 -4.50 22.20
C GLY A 70 -2.51 -5.24 22.80
N THR A 71 -2.68 -6.54 22.95
CA THR A 71 -1.69 -7.40 23.59
C THR A 71 -1.39 -8.58 22.67
N LEU A 72 -0.12 -8.74 22.31
CA LEU A 72 0.35 -9.85 21.49
C LEU A 72 0.39 -11.15 22.33
N PRO A 73 -0.23 -12.24 21.87
CA PRO A 73 -0.11 -13.53 22.55
C PRO A 73 1.31 -14.09 22.42
N PRO A 74 1.73 -15.00 23.32
CA PRO A 74 3.11 -15.48 23.36
C PRO A 74 3.55 -16.18 22.06
N THR A 75 2.61 -16.82 21.36
CA THR A 75 2.85 -17.42 20.05
C THR A 75 3.19 -16.39 18.97
N ALA A 76 2.49 -15.25 18.97
CA ALA A 76 2.77 -14.14 18.05
C ALA A 76 4.11 -13.49 18.38
N VAL A 77 4.41 -13.27 19.67
CA VAL A 77 5.72 -12.76 20.12
C VAL A 77 6.85 -13.69 19.67
N LYS A 78 6.70 -15.01 19.85
CA LYS A 78 7.70 -15.99 19.42
C LYS A 78 7.89 -15.99 17.91
N GLN A 79 6.81 -15.87 17.12
CA GLN A 79 6.90 -15.80 15.66
C GLN A 79 7.55 -14.50 15.19
N MET A 80 7.21 -13.36 15.79
CA MET A 80 7.85 -12.09 15.47
C MET A 80 9.34 -12.11 15.82
N ALA A 81 9.72 -12.72 16.94
CA ALA A 81 11.13 -12.86 17.31
C ALA A 81 11.98 -13.70 16.32
N THR A 82 11.37 -14.55 15.47
CA THR A 82 12.12 -15.23 14.40
C THR A 82 12.27 -14.39 13.14
N GLN A 83 11.49 -13.32 13.00
CA GLN A 83 11.42 -12.48 11.81
C GLN A 83 12.04 -11.09 12.03
N HIS A 84 12.14 -10.66 13.29
CA HIS A 84 12.65 -9.35 13.68
C HIS A 84 13.77 -9.52 14.71
N SER A 85 15.01 -9.21 14.32
CA SER A 85 16.21 -9.38 15.17
C SER A 85 16.20 -8.50 16.43
N SER A 86 15.45 -7.40 16.43
CA SER A 86 15.25 -6.52 17.59
C SER A 86 14.36 -7.14 18.67
N MET A 87 13.69 -8.26 18.39
CA MET A 87 12.88 -8.98 19.37
C MET A 87 13.64 -10.16 19.98
N SER A 88 13.94 -10.08 21.28
CA SER A 88 14.40 -11.23 22.05
C SER A 88 13.22 -12.02 22.63
N TYR A 89 13.14 -13.31 22.36
CA TYR A 89 12.23 -14.23 23.06
C TYR A 89 13.03 -15.11 24.04
N ASN A 90 12.77 -14.93 25.34
CA ASN A 90 13.27 -15.81 26.40
C ASN A 90 12.07 -16.49 27.08
N SER A 91 12.21 -17.75 27.46
CA SER A 91 11.25 -18.51 28.29
C SER A 91 10.81 -17.81 29.58
N THR A 92 11.53 -16.78 30.06
CA THR A 92 11.18 -15.98 31.24
C THR A 92 10.52 -14.64 30.94
N MET A 93 10.28 -14.28 29.66
CA MET A 93 9.58 -13.04 29.29
C MET A 93 8.08 -13.14 29.63
N PRO A 94 7.40 -12.01 29.93
CA PRO A 94 5.95 -11.99 30.11
C PRO A 94 5.24 -12.66 28.94
N HIS A 95 4.24 -13.48 29.23
CA HIS A 95 3.55 -14.27 28.21
C HIS A 95 2.85 -13.40 27.16
N ALA A 96 2.53 -12.14 27.46
CA ALA A 96 1.87 -11.26 26.51
C ALA A 96 2.44 -9.84 26.61
N LEU A 97 2.66 -9.22 25.45
CA LEU A 97 3.31 -7.91 25.36
C LEU A 97 2.37 -6.88 24.73
N PRO A 98 2.21 -5.69 25.30
CA PRO A 98 1.47 -4.61 24.67
C PRO A 98 2.08 -4.23 23.32
N PHE A 99 1.23 -3.91 22.34
CA PHE A 99 1.66 -3.40 21.05
C PHE A 99 0.82 -2.20 20.60
N PHE A 100 1.41 -1.43 19.69
CA PHE A 100 0.73 -0.42 18.89
C PHE A 100 1.00 -0.67 17.40
N ALA A 101 -0.04 -0.48 16.58
CA ALA A 101 0.07 -0.45 15.13
C ALA A 101 -0.72 0.74 14.58
N GLY A 102 -0.02 1.70 13.98
CA GLY A 102 -0.62 2.89 13.38
C GLY A 102 -0.28 2.98 11.91
N GLY A 103 -1.26 3.24 11.03
CA GLY A 103 -0.95 3.40 9.61
C GLY A 103 -2.10 3.90 8.75
N VAL A 104 -1.73 4.35 7.55
CA VAL A 104 -2.66 4.66 6.45
C VAL A 104 -2.59 3.55 5.41
N SER A 105 -3.72 3.21 4.81
CA SER A 105 -3.83 2.28 3.69
C SER A 105 -4.87 2.80 2.70
N LEU A 106 -4.52 2.84 1.42
CA LEU A 106 -5.40 3.34 0.38
C LEU A 106 -5.31 2.53 -0.90
N VAL A 107 -6.44 2.48 -1.61
CA VAL A 107 -6.54 2.01 -2.98
C VAL A 107 -7.46 2.95 -3.74
N ILE A 108 -6.99 3.49 -4.86
CA ILE A 108 -7.76 4.38 -5.72
C ILE A 108 -7.99 3.68 -7.06
N GLN A 109 -9.25 3.55 -7.47
CA GLN A 109 -9.62 2.89 -8.71
C GLN A 109 -10.34 3.86 -9.64
N PRO A 110 -9.62 4.40 -10.64
CA PRO A 110 -10.23 5.23 -11.67
C PRO A 110 -11.27 4.44 -12.48
N ARG A 111 -12.25 5.18 -13.00
CA ARG A 111 -13.25 4.64 -13.91
C ARG A 111 -12.68 4.42 -15.32
N ASN A 112 -11.92 5.39 -15.83
CA ASN A 112 -11.30 5.31 -17.15
C ASN A 112 -10.20 4.22 -17.18
N PRO A 113 -10.25 3.22 -18.10
CA PRO A 113 -9.22 2.20 -18.25
C PRO A 113 -7.80 2.73 -18.49
N LEU A 114 -7.67 3.95 -19.01
CA LEU A 114 -6.38 4.59 -19.28
C LEU A 114 -5.73 5.19 -18.02
N ALA A 115 -6.49 5.35 -16.94
CA ALA A 115 -5.98 5.82 -15.65
C ALA A 115 -5.66 4.60 -14.74
N PRO A 116 -4.43 4.51 -14.20
CA PRO A 116 -3.99 3.35 -13.44
C PRO A 116 -4.65 3.28 -12.05
N ILE A 117 -4.83 2.06 -11.54
CA ILE A 117 -5.09 1.85 -10.12
C ILE A 117 -3.79 2.19 -9.35
N VAL A 118 -3.91 2.80 -8.18
CA VAL A 118 -2.76 3.00 -7.27
C VAL A 118 -3.09 2.48 -5.89
N HIS A 119 -2.08 1.95 -5.22
CA HIS A 119 -2.14 1.51 -3.83
C HIS A 119 -1.00 2.16 -3.05
N ALA A 120 -1.27 2.55 -1.80
CA ALA A 120 -0.24 2.96 -0.88
C ALA A 120 -0.58 2.53 0.56
N ASN A 121 0.46 2.21 1.33
CA ASN A 121 0.36 1.95 2.75
C ASN A 121 1.62 2.46 3.46
N TYR A 122 1.46 3.15 4.59
CA TYR A 122 2.55 3.58 5.45
C TYR A 122 2.17 3.32 6.89
N ARG A 123 3.02 2.60 7.63
CA ARG A 123 2.72 2.12 8.97
C ARG A 123 3.92 2.14 9.90
N TYR A 124 3.61 2.20 11.17
CA TYR A 124 4.53 2.06 12.29
C TYR A 124 3.98 0.99 13.23
N PHE A 125 4.88 0.17 13.75
CA PHE A 125 4.59 -0.84 14.74
C PHE A 125 5.57 -0.70 15.90
N GLU A 126 5.08 -0.81 17.13
CA GLU A 126 5.93 -0.91 18.32
C GLU A 126 5.38 -1.91 19.33
N ILE A 127 6.28 -2.52 20.09
CA ILE A 127 6.01 -3.41 21.20
C ILE A 127 6.68 -2.79 22.42
N THR A 128 5.97 -2.77 23.55
CA THR A 128 6.50 -2.26 24.81
C THR A 128 6.54 -3.36 25.86
N GLU A 129 7.30 -3.13 26.93
CA GLU A 129 7.13 -3.89 28.17
C GLU A 129 5.71 -3.64 28.74
N THR A 130 5.21 -4.59 29.53
CA THR A 130 4.01 -4.36 30.32
C THR A 130 4.34 -3.35 31.41
N ALA A 131 3.75 -2.16 31.37
CA ALA A 131 3.95 -1.19 32.44
C ALA A 131 3.22 -1.63 33.71
N ASP A 132 3.95 -1.66 34.83
CA ASP A 132 3.34 -1.48 36.14
C ASP A 132 2.91 0.00 36.26
N HIS A 133 1.76 0.25 36.89
CA HIS A 133 0.87 1.42 36.74
C HIS A 133 1.43 2.87 36.88
N HIS A 134 2.75 3.11 36.89
CA HIS A 134 3.34 4.44 37.11
C HIS A 134 4.61 4.79 36.30
N GLU A 135 5.08 3.96 35.36
CA GLU A 135 6.26 4.30 34.51
C GLU A 135 5.94 4.31 33.00
N GLU A 136 6.67 5.15 32.24
CA GLU A 136 6.63 5.10 30.77
C GLU A 136 7.08 3.72 30.29
N SER A 137 6.20 3.02 29.55
CA SER A 137 6.49 1.68 29.06
C SER A 137 7.69 1.71 28.11
N LYS A 138 8.75 1.00 28.47
CA LYS A 138 9.95 0.88 27.63
C LYS A 138 9.61 0.19 26.30
N VAL A 139 10.04 0.78 25.19
CA VAL A 139 9.91 0.18 23.85
C VAL A 139 10.93 -0.96 23.72
N LEU A 140 10.44 -2.14 23.36
CA LEU A 140 11.24 -3.36 23.16
C LEU A 140 11.67 -3.53 21.72
N ALA A 141 10.75 -3.29 20.78
CA ALA A 141 10.99 -3.39 19.36
C ALA A 141 10.04 -2.44 18.61
N TRP A 142 10.51 -1.92 17.50
CA TRP A 142 9.72 -1.06 16.62
C TRP A 142 10.22 -1.17 15.19
N TRP A 143 9.34 -0.88 14.24
CA TRP A 143 9.71 -0.78 12.84
C TRP A 143 8.67 0.00 12.05
N PHE A 144 9.11 0.52 10.91
CA PHE A 144 8.25 1.11 9.90
C PHE A 144 8.10 0.18 8.71
N GLY A 145 6.97 0.31 8.02
CA GLY A 145 6.72 -0.35 6.75
C GLY A 145 6.01 0.59 5.81
N GLY A 146 6.26 0.40 4.51
CA GLY A 146 5.74 1.29 3.49
C GLY A 146 5.62 0.60 2.14
N VAL A 147 4.62 1.01 1.37
CA VAL A 147 4.48 0.62 -0.02
C VAL A 147 3.72 1.70 -0.78
N THR A 148 4.12 1.93 -2.01
CA THR A 148 3.37 2.70 -3.00
C THR A 148 3.63 2.06 -4.35
N ASP A 149 2.58 1.63 -5.03
CA ASP A 149 2.69 0.89 -6.30
C ASP A 149 1.56 1.24 -7.27
N LEU A 150 1.88 1.12 -8.57
CA LEU A 150 1.02 1.53 -9.68
C LEU A 150 0.60 0.33 -10.52
N THR A 151 -0.70 0.24 -10.82
CA THR A 151 -1.31 -0.88 -11.55
C THR A 151 -2.10 -0.36 -12.77
N PRO A 152 -1.40 -0.05 -13.88
CA PRO A 152 -2.03 0.34 -15.14
C PRO A 152 -2.72 -0.84 -15.86
N CYS A 153 -3.80 -0.55 -16.58
CA CYS A 153 -4.35 -1.50 -17.55
C CYS A 153 -3.70 -1.36 -18.93
N TYR A 154 -3.23 -0.17 -19.26
CA TYR A 154 -2.53 0.16 -20.51
C TYR A 154 -1.22 0.86 -20.19
N LEU A 155 -0.18 0.55 -20.96
CA LEU A 155 1.15 1.10 -20.73
C LEU A 155 1.24 2.52 -21.31
N PHE A 156 1.55 3.48 -20.44
CA PHE A 156 2.02 4.82 -20.81
C PHE A 156 3.38 5.01 -20.15
N GLU A 157 4.47 4.88 -20.91
CA GLU A 157 5.83 4.91 -20.36
C GLU A 157 6.09 6.22 -19.60
N GLU A 158 5.58 7.35 -20.10
CA GLU A 158 5.72 8.65 -19.45
C GLU A 158 5.08 8.72 -18.06
N ASP A 159 3.98 7.98 -17.83
CA ASP A 159 3.32 7.95 -16.53
C ASP A 159 4.11 7.08 -15.54
N VAL A 160 4.63 5.94 -16.02
CA VAL A 160 5.43 5.03 -15.20
C VAL A 160 6.77 5.67 -14.82
N VAL A 161 7.42 6.35 -15.76
CA VAL A 161 8.65 7.11 -15.51
C VAL A 161 8.38 8.25 -14.53
N HIS A 162 7.29 9.02 -14.69
CA HIS A 162 6.92 10.09 -13.74
C HIS A 162 6.75 9.54 -12.31
N PHE A 163 5.99 8.46 -12.18
CA PHE A 163 5.74 7.80 -10.91
C PHE A 163 7.05 7.35 -10.24
N HIS A 164 7.88 6.57 -10.95
CA HIS A 164 9.13 6.05 -10.41
C HIS A 164 10.19 7.14 -10.17
N THR A 165 10.26 8.18 -11.01
CA THR A 165 11.16 9.33 -10.81
C THR A 165 10.81 10.04 -9.50
N THR A 166 9.52 10.23 -9.24
CA THR A 166 9.04 10.89 -8.01
C THR A 166 9.41 10.07 -6.78
N LEU A 167 9.21 8.75 -6.81
CA LEU A 167 9.57 7.86 -5.70
C LEU A 167 11.09 7.78 -5.49
N LYS A 168 11.86 7.71 -6.58
CA LYS A 168 13.32 7.69 -6.53
C LYS A 168 13.87 8.98 -5.93
N ALA A 169 13.41 10.14 -6.39
CA ALA A 169 13.82 11.44 -5.87
C ALA A 169 13.53 11.57 -4.36
N THR A 170 12.43 10.98 -3.88
CA THR A 170 12.12 10.90 -2.45
C THR A 170 13.12 10.01 -1.71
N CYS A 171 13.38 8.80 -2.21
CA CYS A 171 14.34 7.88 -1.59
C CYS A 171 15.77 8.42 -1.57
N ASP A 172 16.21 9.06 -2.66
CA ASP A 172 17.56 9.60 -2.82
C ASP A 172 17.91 10.67 -1.78
N LYS A 173 16.92 11.34 -1.17
CA LYS A 173 17.12 12.28 -0.04
C LYS A 173 17.62 11.58 1.23
N HIS A 174 17.32 10.29 1.39
CA HIS A 174 17.55 9.51 2.59
C HIS A 174 18.64 8.45 2.42
N GLY A 175 18.93 8.07 1.17
CA GLY A 175 20.04 7.17 0.85
C GLY A 175 19.93 6.63 -0.58
N PRO A 176 21.03 6.61 -1.36
CA PRO A 176 21.00 6.19 -2.77
C PRO A 176 20.69 4.69 -2.95
N GLY A 177 20.91 3.88 -1.92
CA GLY A 177 20.60 2.45 -1.93
C GLY A 177 19.12 2.11 -1.69
N LEU A 178 18.30 3.07 -1.25
CA LEU A 178 16.91 2.82 -0.85
C LEU A 178 16.01 2.50 -2.04
N TYR A 179 16.02 3.33 -3.10
CA TYR A 179 15.14 3.12 -4.25
C TYR A 179 15.40 1.79 -4.95
N PRO A 180 16.64 1.42 -5.34
CA PRO A 180 16.88 0.15 -6.02
C PRO A 180 16.44 -1.07 -5.19
N ALA A 181 16.71 -1.06 -3.88
CA ALA A 181 16.33 -2.14 -2.98
C ALA A 181 14.81 -2.25 -2.81
N PHE A 182 14.15 -1.11 -2.57
CA PHE A 182 12.70 -1.10 -2.32
C PHE A 182 11.88 -1.26 -3.59
N LYS A 183 12.40 -0.85 -4.75
CA LYS A 183 11.80 -1.15 -6.06
C LYS A 183 11.83 -2.65 -6.32
N LYS A 184 13.00 -3.27 -6.16
CA LYS A 184 13.10 -4.73 -6.29
C LYS A 184 12.17 -5.46 -5.33
N SER A 185 12.10 -5.01 -4.06
CA SER A 185 11.16 -5.62 -3.11
C SER A 185 9.70 -5.44 -3.52
N CYS A 186 9.34 -4.35 -4.19
CA CYS A 186 7.99 -4.13 -4.69
C CYS A 186 7.66 -5.13 -5.80
N ASP A 187 8.56 -5.27 -6.77
CA ASP A 187 8.42 -6.24 -7.87
C ASP A 187 8.27 -7.66 -7.33
N ASP A 188 9.19 -8.10 -6.45
CA ASP A 188 9.17 -9.45 -5.86
C ASP A 188 7.87 -9.73 -5.08
N TYR A 189 7.31 -8.71 -4.41
CA TYR A 189 6.12 -8.87 -3.57
C TYR A 189 4.82 -8.96 -4.37
N PHE A 190 4.68 -8.18 -5.44
CA PHE A 190 3.46 -8.08 -6.25
C PHE A 190 3.42 -9.06 -7.43
N PHE A 191 4.00 -10.25 -7.26
CA PHE A 191 4.01 -11.31 -8.27
C PHE A 191 2.86 -12.31 -8.09
N ILE A 192 2.06 -12.51 -9.14
CA ILE A 192 0.93 -13.44 -9.16
C ILE A 192 1.42 -14.80 -9.66
N LYS A 193 1.88 -15.65 -8.74
CA LYS A 193 2.59 -16.91 -9.07
C LYS A 193 1.85 -17.80 -10.09
N HIS A 194 0.54 -17.95 -9.95
CA HIS A 194 -0.25 -18.82 -10.83
C HIS A 194 -0.58 -18.19 -12.21
N ARG A 195 -0.22 -16.92 -12.42
CA ARG A 195 -0.34 -16.21 -13.70
C ARG A 195 1.02 -15.88 -14.33
N GLU A 196 2.09 -16.07 -13.57
CA GLU A 196 3.47 -15.74 -13.96
C GLU A 196 3.63 -14.28 -14.44
N GLU A 197 2.88 -13.37 -13.81
CA GLU A 197 2.91 -11.94 -14.11
C GLU A 197 2.85 -11.10 -12.82
N HIS A 198 3.35 -9.87 -12.89
CA HIS A 198 3.24 -8.89 -11.83
C HIS A 198 1.86 -8.23 -11.85
N ARG A 199 1.38 -7.78 -10.69
CA ARG A 199 0.10 -7.09 -10.56
C ARG A 199 0.07 -5.79 -11.37
N GLY A 200 1.19 -5.07 -11.34
CA GLY A 200 1.38 -3.75 -11.93
C GLY A 200 2.86 -3.49 -12.27
N VAL A 201 3.23 -2.22 -12.40
CA VAL A 201 4.58 -1.77 -12.79
C VAL A 201 5.48 -1.46 -11.59
N GLY A 202 5.12 -2.01 -10.43
CA GLY A 202 5.86 -1.84 -9.18
C GLY A 202 5.75 -0.43 -8.60
N GLY A 203 6.79 -0.05 -7.87
CA GLY A 203 6.90 1.19 -7.12
C GLY A 203 7.98 1.03 -6.06
N VAL A 204 7.71 1.40 -4.80
CA VAL A 204 8.63 1.12 -3.68
C VAL A 204 7.92 0.32 -2.60
N ARG A 205 8.63 -0.61 -1.97
CA ARG A 205 8.16 -1.40 -0.83
C ARG A 205 9.27 -1.63 0.17
N PHE A 206 8.98 -1.38 1.44
CA PHE A 206 9.83 -1.73 2.57
C PHE A 206 8.98 -2.24 3.74
N ASP A 207 9.59 -3.06 4.56
CA ASP A 207 9.02 -3.67 5.76
C ASP A 207 10.15 -3.80 6.77
N ASP A 208 9.85 -3.89 8.05
CA ASP A 208 10.86 -4.16 9.08
C ASP A 208 11.99 -3.10 9.13
N LEU A 209 11.73 -1.86 8.68
CA LEU A 209 12.72 -0.78 8.67
C LEU A 209 12.86 -0.17 10.08
N CYS A 210 14.01 -0.41 10.70
CA CYS A 210 14.35 0.00 12.06
C CYS A 210 15.84 0.39 12.18
N ASP A 211 16.34 0.48 13.41
CA ASP A 211 17.73 0.80 13.75
C ASP A 211 18.73 -0.32 13.44
N GLU A 212 18.26 -1.57 13.37
CA GLU A 212 19.07 -2.73 13.04
C GLU A 212 19.40 -2.85 11.53
N PRO A 213 20.46 -3.58 11.15
CA PRO A 213 20.75 -3.94 9.76
C PRO A 213 19.53 -4.49 9.02
N HIS A 214 19.30 -4.01 7.81
CA HIS A 214 18.08 -4.31 7.05
C HIS A 214 18.35 -5.33 5.94
N ALA A 215 17.53 -6.38 5.84
CA ALA A 215 17.78 -7.50 4.93
C ALA A 215 17.86 -7.13 3.43
N LEU A 216 17.22 -6.02 3.03
CA LEU A 216 17.24 -5.53 1.66
C LEU A 216 18.34 -4.50 1.37
N LEU A 217 19.02 -3.99 2.40
CA LEU A 217 19.98 -2.89 2.25
C LEU A 217 21.40 -3.39 2.54
N SER A 218 22.38 -2.81 1.84
CA SER A 218 23.79 -3.16 2.07
C SER A 218 24.24 -2.70 3.46
N ASN A 219 25.06 -3.52 4.12
CA ASN A 219 25.71 -3.20 5.40
C ASN A 219 27.16 -2.74 5.21
N ASP A 220 27.51 -2.25 4.02
CA ASP A 220 28.85 -1.78 3.64
C ASP A 220 29.15 -0.33 4.05
N GLY A 221 28.27 0.29 4.84
CA GLY A 221 28.37 1.70 5.23
C GLY A 221 27.65 2.66 4.29
N THR A 222 26.92 2.17 3.28
CA THR A 222 26.00 3.00 2.48
C THR A 222 24.99 3.70 3.40
N GLN A 223 24.84 5.01 3.24
CA GLN A 223 23.94 5.83 4.05
C GLN A 223 22.48 5.36 3.90
N ARG A 224 21.82 5.14 5.05
CA ARG A 224 20.38 4.89 5.18
C ARG A 224 19.88 5.53 6.48
N PRO A 225 18.58 5.83 6.61
CA PRO A 225 17.99 6.18 7.89
C PRO A 225 18.05 4.96 8.83
N ASN A 226 18.55 5.16 10.05
CA ASN A 226 18.69 4.09 11.06
C ASN A 226 18.32 4.55 12.47
N THR A 227 17.77 5.75 12.64
CA THR A 227 17.10 6.15 13.88
C THR A 227 15.60 6.26 13.65
N ALA A 228 14.80 6.17 14.74
CA ALA A 228 13.35 6.32 14.64
C ALA A 228 12.95 7.66 14.01
N GLU A 229 13.71 8.74 14.27
CA GLU A 229 13.45 10.06 13.70
C GLU A 229 13.75 10.14 12.21
N GLU A 230 14.90 9.63 11.77
CA GLU A 230 15.25 9.62 10.35
C GLU A 230 14.30 8.73 9.54
N ILE A 231 13.95 7.56 10.07
CA ILE A 231 13.02 6.64 9.39
C ILE A 231 11.61 7.24 9.37
N PHE A 232 11.18 7.90 10.44
CA PHE A 232 9.91 8.62 10.43
C PHE A 232 9.90 9.73 9.37
N LEU A 233 10.97 10.54 9.27
CA LEU A 233 11.08 11.56 8.22
C LEU A 233 11.05 10.93 6.82
N PHE A 234 11.74 9.82 6.60
CA PHE A 234 11.67 9.06 5.35
C PHE A 234 10.25 8.58 5.01
N VAL A 235 9.52 8.06 5.99
CA VAL A 235 8.12 7.64 5.84
C VAL A 235 7.21 8.83 5.54
N GLN A 236 7.45 9.98 6.18
CA GLN A 236 6.72 11.21 5.89
C GLN A 236 6.97 11.69 4.46
N ASP A 237 8.23 11.68 4.01
CA ASP A 237 8.59 12.04 2.65
C ASP A 237 7.98 11.08 1.62
N CYS A 238 7.94 9.78 1.91
CA CYS A 238 7.28 8.80 1.06
C CYS A 238 5.76 9.04 0.98
N GLY A 239 5.08 9.21 2.12
CA GLY A 239 3.65 9.50 2.16
C GLY A 239 3.29 10.81 1.45
N ASN A 240 4.09 11.86 1.65
CA ASN A 240 3.90 13.15 1.00
C ASN A 240 4.17 13.11 -0.51
N SER A 241 5.00 12.15 -0.98
CA SER A 241 5.26 11.95 -2.40
C SER A 241 4.12 11.26 -3.16
N PHE A 242 3.14 10.66 -2.45
CA PHE A 242 2.00 9.97 -3.06
C PHE A 242 1.23 10.87 -4.04
N LEU A 243 0.75 12.03 -3.59
CA LEU A 243 -0.03 12.95 -4.43
C LEU A 243 0.80 13.46 -5.63
N PRO A 244 2.03 13.98 -5.47
CA PRO A 244 2.89 14.33 -6.60
C PRO A 244 3.16 13.19 -7.59
N SER A 245 3.28 11.95 -7.11
CA SER A 245 3.53 10.79 -7.98
C SER A 245 2.31 10.37 -8.80
N TYR A 246 1.09 10.54 -8.27
CA TYR A 246 -0.12 9.97 -8.84
C TYR A 246 -1.10 10.98 -9.44
N MET A 247 -1.29 12.14 -8.80
CA MET A 247 -2.28 13.13 -9.25
C MET A 247 -2.04 13.63 -10.69
N PRO A 248 -0.80 13.92 -11.13
CA PRO A 248 -0.55 14.32 -12.52
C PRO A 248 -0.93 13.23 -13.54
N ILE A 249 -0.76 11.95 -13.17
CA ILE A 249 -1.15 10.82 -14.01
C ILE A 249 -2.68 10.75 -14.10
N LEU A 250 -3.36 10.79 -12.95
CA LEU A 250 -4.82 10.73 -12.91
C LEU A 250 -5.46 11.88 -13.71
N GLN A 251 -4.99 13.11 -13.50
CA GLN A 251 -5.42 14.32 -14.23
C GLN A 251 -5.29 14.18 -15.74
N ARG A 252 -4.17 13.62 -16.21
CA ARG A 252 -3.92 13.43 -17.64
C ARG A 252 -4.84 12.37 -18.26
N ARG A 253 -5.13 11.30 -17.51
CA ARG A 253 -5.76 10.09 -18.06
C ARG A 253 -7.26 9.99 -17.83
N HIS A 254 -7.82 10.61 -16.79
CA HIS A 254 -9.24 10.39 -16.45
C HIS A 254 -10.20 10.80 -17.58
N GLY A 255 -9.89 11.86 -18.33
CA GLY A 255 -10.70 12.37 -19.44
C GLY A 255 -10.22 11.96 -20.84
N MET A 256 -9.26 11.03 -20.93
CA MET A 256 -8.62 10.71 -22.21
C MET A 256 -9.46 9.74 -23.06
N GLY A 257 -9.75 10.18 -24.29
CA GLY A 257 -10.31 9.37 -25.38
C GLY A 257 -11.72 8.81 -25.15
N PRO A 258 -12.40 8.30 -26.19
CA PRO A 258 -13.58 7.47 -25.99
C PRO A 258 -13.15 6.13 -25.39
N VAL A 259 -13.77 5.72 -24.29
CA VAL A 259 -13.59 4.40 -23.71
C VAL A 259 -14.42 3.40 -24.51
N THR A 260 -13.77 2.42 -25.15
CA THR A 260 -14.45 1.36 -25.89
C THR A 260 -14.85 0.20 -24.97
N ASP A 261 -15.84 -0.59 -25.39
CA ASP A 261 -16.24 -1.81 -24.67
C ASP A 261 -15.08 -2.81 -24.52
N ARG A 262 -14.20 -2.88 -25.52
CA ARG A 262 -12.97 -3.68 -25.46
C ARG A 262 -12.06 -3.19 -24.33
N MET A 263 -11.85 -1.89 -24.20
CA MET A 263 -11.02 -1.32 -23.16
C MET A 263 -11.60 -1.55 -21.76
N ARG A 264 -12.92 -1.39 -21.61
CA ARG A 264 -13.60 -1.70 -20.35
C ARG A 264 -13.52 -3.19 -20.02
N ARG A 265 -13.72 -4.08 -20.99
CA ARG A 265 -13.55 -5.53 -20.80
C ARG A 265 -12.14 -5.87 -20.31
N TRP A 266 -11.10 -5.30 -20.92
CA TRP A 266 -9.72 -5.49 -20.48
C TRP A 266 -9.47 -4.98 -19.06
N GLN A 267 -9.96 -3.78 -18.73
CA GLN A 267 -9.86 -3.23 -17.37
C GLN A 267 -10.46 -4.17 -16.32
N LEU A 268 -11.63 -4.74 -16.60
CA LEU A 268 -12.30 -5.68 -15.69
C LEU A 268 -11.51 -6.98 -15.52
N ILE A 269 -10.84 -7.47 -16.57
CA ILE A 269 -9.95 -8.63 -16.50
C ILE A 269 -8.71 -8.32 -15.65
N ARG A 270 -8.06 -7.17 -15.86
CA ARG A 270 -6.92 -6.72 -15.03
C ARG A 270 -7.33 -6.50 -13.57
N ARG A 271 -8.55 -6.03 -13.30
CA ARG A 271 -9.11 -5.97 -11.95
C ARG A 271 -9.34 -7.35 -11.34
N GLY A 272 -9.68 -8.36 -12.15
CA GLY A 272 -9.71 -9.75 -11.71
C GLY A 272 -8.34 -10.22 -11.19
N ARG A 273 -7.24 -9.82 -11.83
CA ARG A 273 -5.87 -10.09 -11.35
C ARG A 273 -5.56 -9.41 -10.01
N ASN A 274 -6.06 -8.19 -9.81
CA ASN A 274 -5.94 -7.50 -8.53
C ASN A 274 -6.67 -8.27 -7.40
N VAL A 275 -7.88 -8.77 -7.68
CA VAL A 275 -8.63 -9.60 -6.72
C VAL A 275 -7.91 -10.92 -6.43
N GLU A 276 -7.39 -11.59 -7.47
CA GLU A 276 -6.57 -12.81 -7.32
C GLU A 276 -5.39 -12.55 -6.39
N PHE A 277 -4.65 -11.46 -6.58
CA PHE A 277 -3.53 -11.11 -5.70
C PHE A 277 -3.96 -10.84 -4.26
N ASN A 278 -4.95 -9.98 -4.07
CA ASN A 278 -5.39 -9.55 -2.74
C ASN A 278 -5.92 -10.74 -1.91
N LEU A 279 -6.68 -11.66 -2.52
CA LEU A 279 -7.22 -12.81 -1.79
C LEU A 279 -6.20 -13.94 -1.60
N LEU A 280 -5.30 -14.18 -2.57
CA LEU A 280 -4.43 -15.36 -2.56
C LEU A 280 -3.02 -15.11 -2.04
N TYR A 281 -2.50 -13.88 -2.08
CA TYR A 281 -1.09 -13.61 -1.79
C TYR A 281 -0.88 -12.48 -0.78
N GLU A 282 -1.74 -11.47 -0.77
CA GLU A 282 -1.54 -10.30 0.07
C GLU A 282 -1.61 -10.64 1.57
N ARG A 283 -0.49 -10.42 2.27
CA ARG A 283 -0.36 -10.78 3.70
C ARG A 283 -1.34 -10.00 4.59
N GLY A 284 -1.56 -8.72 4.28
CA GLY A 284 -2.45 -7.84 5.04
C GLY A 284 -3.90 -8.30 5.01
N THR A 285 -4.46 -8.53 3.82
CA THR A 285 -5.82 -9.07 3.66
C THR A 285 -6.00 -10.42 4.36
N LYS A 286 -5.08 -11.38 4.18
CA LYS A 286 -5.18 -12.69 4.85
C LYS A 286 -5.18 -12.56 6.37
N PHE A 287 -4.25 -11.76 6.90
CA PHE A 287 -4.16 -11.51 8.34
C PHE A 287 -5.43 -10.83 8.87
N GLY A 288 -5.90 -9.78 8.18
CA GLY A 288 -7.11 -9.05 8.56
C GLY A 288 -8.36 -9.93 8.58
N LEU A 289 -8.57 -10.78 7.58
CA LEU A 289 -9.71 -11.69 7.51
C LEU A 289 -9.62 -12.84 8.53
N ALA A 290 -8.42 -13.24 8.92
CA ALA A 290 -8.20 -14.28 9.94
C ALA A 290 -8.28 -13.76 11.38
N THR A 291 -8.22 -12.44 11.58
CA THR A 291 -8.18 -11.82 12.92
C THR A 291 -9.60 -11.52 13.43
N PRO A 292 -10.04 -12.12 14.55
CA PRO A 292 -11.34 -11.81 15.15
C PRO A 292 -11.48 -10.32 15.50
N GLY A 293 -12.71 -9.78 15.36
CA GLY A 293 -13.01 -8.38 15.67
C GLY A 293 -12.54 -7.36 14.64
N VAL A 294 -11.79 -7.78 13.60
CA VAL A 294 -11.46 -6.90 12.48
C VAL A 294 -12.69 -6.71 11.59
N ARG A 295 -13.02 -5.45 11.29
CA ARG A 295 -14.12 -5.11 10.39
C ARG A 295 -13.78 -5.53 8.96
N VAL A 296 -14.43 -6.57 8.48
CA VAL A 296 -14.23 -7.17 7.15
C VAL A 296 -14.34 -6.13 6.03
N GLU A 297 -15.30 -5.20 6.12
CA GLU A 297 -15.47 -4.12 5.13
C GLU A 297 -14.23 -3.24 4.98
N ASN A 298 -13.47 -3.00 6.05
CA ASN A 298 -12.23 -2.23 5.98
C ASN A 298 -11.11 -3.01 5.29
N VAL A 299 -11.11 -4.34 5.41
CA VAL A 299 -10.13 -5.22 4.76
C VAL A 299 -10.42 -5.34 3.26
N LEU A 300 -11.70 -5.51 2.89
CA LEU A 300 -12.13 -5.68 1.51
C LEU A 300 -12.33 -4.35 0.75
N MET A 301 -12.09 -3.20 1.40
CA MET A 301 -12.20 -1.88 0.79
C MET A 301 -11.41 -1.79 -0.53
N GLY A 302 -10.21 -2.38 -0.57
CA GLY A 302 -9.33 -2.38 -1.74
C GLY A 302 -9.83 -3.20 -2.94
N MET A 303 -10.88 -4.00 -2.78
CA MET A 303 -11.45 -4.78 -3.88
C MET A 303 -12.18 -3.86 -4.88
N PRO A 304 -12.09 -4.11 -6.19
CA PRO A 304 -12.86 -3.37 -7.19
C PRO A 304 -14.37 -3.56 -7.04
N GLU A 305 -15.13 -2.58 -7.52
CA GLU A 305 -16.59 -2.68 -7.58
C GLU A 305 -17.04 -3.79 -8.57
N VAL A 306 -16.34 -3.88 -9.70
CA VAL A 306 -16.58 -4.90 -10.72
C VAL A 306 -15.23 -5.45 -11.20
N ALA A 307 -15.15 -6.77 -11.31
CA ALA A 307 -14.06 -7.53 -11.90
C ALA A 307 -14.62 -8.64 -12.80
N ARG A 308 -13.78 -9.18 -13.70
CA ARG A 308 -14.21 -10.19 -14.69
C ARG A 308 -13.17 -11.29 -14.83
N TRP A 309 -13.66 -12.52 -14.96
CA TRP A 309 -12.88 -13.71 -15.30
C TRP A 309 -13.48 -14.36 -16.53
N GLU A 310 -12.63 -14.69 -17.48
CA GLU A 310 -13.02 -15.38 -18.71
C GLU A 310 -12.09 -16.55 -18.95
N TYR A 311 -12.67 -17.70 -19.28
CA TYR A 311 -11.90 -18.87 -19.66
C TYR A 311 -11.16 -18.59 -20.98
N MET A 312 -9.84 -18.75 -20.98
CA MET A 312 -8.98 -18.62 -22.17
C MET A 312 -9.14 -17.28 -22.93
N CYS A 313 -9.31 -16.18 -22.18
CA CYS A 313 -9.41 -14.82 -22.74
C CYS A 313 -8.34 -14.57 -23.81
N GLU A 314 -8.75 -13.94 -24.91
CA GLU A 314 -7.89 -13.62 -26.05
C GLU A 314 -7.17 -12.28 -25.92
N LEU A 315 -7.61 -11.40 -25.01
CA LEU A 315 -6.98 -10.10 -24.78
C LEU A 315 -5.66 -10.26 -24.03
N GLY A 316 -4.64 -9.52 -24.46
CA GLY A 316 -3.32 -9.53 -23.82
C GLY A 316 -2.55 -10.83 -24.03
N ARG A 317 -2.84 -11.58 -25.10
CA ARG A 317 -1.99 -12.70 -25.52
C ARG A 317 -0.63 -12.17 -25.95
N ASP A 318 0.42 -12.90 -25.61
CA ASP A 318 1.78 -12.51 -25.94
C ASP A 318 1.93 -12.31 -27.46
N ASP A 319 2.61 -11.23 -27.83
CA ASP A 319 3.04 -10.92 -29.20
C ASP A 319 1.94 -10.73 -30.26
N ASP A 320 0.71 -10.38 -29.87
CA ASP A 320 -0.38 -10.05 -30.81
C ASP A 320 -0.36 -8.59 -31.33
N GLY A 321 0.59 -7.78 -30.83
CA GLY A 321 0.78 -6.37 -31.22
C GLY A 321 -0.20 -5.37 -30.59
N SER A 322 -1.17 -5.83 -29.79
CA SER A 322 -2.15 -4.98 -29.11
C SER A 322 -1.56 -4.22 -27.92
N GLU A 323 -2.22 -3.15 -27.51
CA GLU A 323 -1.83 -2.40 -26.30
C GLU A 323 -1.99 -3.24 -25.03
N GLU A 324 -2.97 -4.14 -24.99
CA GLU A 324 -3.14 -5.11 -23.91
C GLU A 324 -1.94 -6.06 -23.82
N SER A 325 -1.45 -6.54 -24.97
CA SER A 325 -0.28 -7.44 -25.03
C SER A 325 1.01 -6.73 -24.60
N LYS A 326 1.23 -5.48 -25.05
CA LYS A 326 2.36 -4.66 -24.58
C LYS A 326 2.39 -4.54 -23.06
N MET A 327 1.23 -4.32 -22.43
CA MET A 327 1.12 -4.27 -20.98
C MET A 327 1.49 -5.62 -20.35
N VAL A 328 0.95 -6.74 -20.84
CA VAL A 328 1.25 -8.09 -20.31
C VAL A 328 2.74 -8.42 -20.42
N LEU A 329 3.40 -8.08 -21.53
CA LEU A 329 4.84 -8.30 -21.71
C LEU A 329 5.68 -7.60 -20.63
N VAL A 330 5.31 -6.37 -20.26
CA VAL A 330 5.94 -5.64 -19.14
C VAL A 330 5.64 -6.32 -17.80
N LEU A 331 4.42 -6.79 -17.58
CA LEU A 331 4.06 -7.45 -16.33
C LEU A 331 4.75 -8.81 -16.16
N LYS A 332 5.04 -9.53 -17.24
CA LYS A 332 5.85 -10.75 -17.20
C LYS A 332 7.33 -10.48 -16.97
N ASN A 333 7.81 -9.32 -17.43
CA ASN A 333 9.22 -8.95 -17.42
C ASN A 333 9.41 -7.53 -16.83
N PRO A 334 9.50 -7.39 -15.50
CA PRO A 334 9.77 -6.11 -14.85
C PRO A 334 10.99 -5.43 -15.46
N ARG A 335 10.94 -4.10 -15.57
CA ARG A 335 11.99 -3.27 -16.15
C ARG A 335 12.48 -2.26 -15.12
N GLU A 336 13.67 -1.73 -15.35
CA GLU A 336 14.10 -0.50 -14.69
C GLU A 336 13.49 0.68 -15.44
N TRP A 337 12.84 1.58 -14.70
CA TRP A 337 12.12 2.73 -15.28
C TRP A 337 12.92 4.03 -15.21
N VAL A 338 13.86 4.16 -14.26
CA VAL A 338 14.62 5.38 -13.95
C VAL A 338 16.04 5.08 -13.46
#